data_AF-G0EG38-F1
#
_entry.id   AF-G0EG38-F1
#
_cell.length_a   1.000
_cell.length_b   1.000
_cell.length_c   1.000
_cell.angle_alpha   90.00
_cell.angle_beta   90.00
_cell.angle_gamma   90.00
#
_symmetry.space_group_name_H-M   'P 1'
#
loop_
_entity.id
_entity.type
_entity.pdbx_description
1 polymer ?
#
loop_
_entity_poly.entity_id
_entity_poly.type
_entity_poly.pdbx_seq_one_letter_code
_entity_poly.pdbx_strand_id
1 'polypeptide(L)'
;MSVELESVLGFVLGEVLGGEVEVVDYSFDVGEGRLCVEVVVEGVVKRGCVIVEGCRGRSDWEECVARVLSSDRGLVERLAGSLGEGLAAGRGA
;
A
#
# COMPACT_ATOMS: atom_id res chain seq x y z
N MET A 1 -21.20 4.14 -4.60
CA MET A 1 -20.05 5.03 -4.44
C MET A 1 -18.85 4.11 -4.44
N SER A 2 -18.08 4.09 -5.52
CA SER A 2 -16.84 3.31 -5.59
C SER A 2 -15.86 4.00 -4.65
N VAL A 3 -15.40 3.31 -3.62
CA VAL A 3 -14.34 3.85 -2.77
C VAL A 3 -13.07 3.82 -3.61
N GLU A 4 -12.49 4.99 -3.89
CA GLU A 4 -11.23 5.07 -4.65
C GLU A 4 -10.11 4.52 -3.77
N LEU A 5 -9.52 3.39 -4.19
CA LEU A 5 -8.46 2.70 -3.44
C LEU A 5 -7.28 3.64 -3.16
N GLU A 6 -7.00 4.57 -4.06
CA GLU A 6 -6.03 5.65 -3.90
C GLU A 6 -6.25 6.48 -2.63
N SER A 7 -7.49 6.93 -2.41
CA SER A 7 -7.85 7.73 -1.23
C SER A 7 -7.72 6.92 0.07
N VAL A 8 -8.09 5.63 0.02
CA VAL A 8 -7.93 4.73 1.17
C VAL A 8 -6.46 4.56 1.51
N LEU A 9 -5.63 4.28 0.50
CA LEU A 9 -4.19 4.11 0.66
C LEU A 9 -3.53 5.37 1.24
N GLY A 10 -3.82 6.55 0.69
CA GLY A 10 -3.29 7.81 1.20
C GLY A 10 -3.68 8.06 2.66
N PHE A 11 -4.95 7.82 3.01
CA PHE A 11 -5.44 7.96 4.38
C PHE A 11 -4.75 6.98 5.35
N VAL A 12 -4.83 5.68 5.08
CA VAL A 12 -4.32 4.66 6.03
C VAL A 12 -2.79 4.68 6.14
N LEU A 13 -2.08 4.97 5.05
CA LEU A 13 -0.61 5.09 5.08
C LEU A 13 -0.18 6.37 5.77
N GLY A 14 -0.91 7.48 5.60
CA GLY A 14 -0.64 8.74 6.29
C GLY A 14 -0.75 8.60 7.82
N GLU A 15 -1.74 7.85 8.31
CA GLU A 15 -1.89 7.59 9.74
C GLU A 15 -0.71 6.80 10.33
N VAL A 16 -0.12 5.87 9.57
CA VAL A 16 0.99 5.03 10.03
C VAL A 16 2.35 5.71 9.86
N LEU A 17 2.58 6.38 8.73
CA LEU A 17 3.84 7.04 8.41
C LEU A 17 3.98 8.41 9.08
N GLY A 18 2.90 8.96 9.64
CA GLY A 18 2.92 10.20 10.41
C GLY A 18 3.05 11.47 9.57
N GLY A 19 2.49 11.48 8.36
CA GLY A 19 2.58 12.61 7.42
C GLY A 19 1.61 12.49 6.25
N GLU A 20 1.65 13.48 5.35
CA GLU A 20 0.89 13.44 4.10
C GLU A 20 1.55 12.43 3.14
N VAL A 21 0.72 11.54 2.59
CA VAL A 21 1.13 10.50 1.66
C VAL A 21 0.32 10.69 0.38
N GLU A 22 1.01 11.01 -0.71
CA GLU A 22 0.41 11.07 -2.04
C GLU A 22 0.62 9.73 -2.73
N VAL A 23 -0.44 9.10 -3.24
CA VAL A 23 -0.33 7.85 -4.00
C VAL A 23 -0.13 8.21 -5.47
N VAL A 24 0.97 7.73 -6.05
CA VAL A 24 1.35 8.01 -7.45
C VAL A 24 0.81 6.92 -8.38
N ASP A 25 0.96 5.67 -7.97
CA ASP A 25 0.56 4.50 -8.73
C ASP A 25 0.30 3.32 -7.79
N TYR A 26 -0.53 2.39 -8.22
CA TYR A 26 -0.67 1.10 -7.56
C TYR A 26 -1.01 0.02 -8.57
N SER A 27 -0.54 -1.19 -8.29
CA SER A 27 -0.81 -2.37 -9.11
C SER A 27 -1.09 -3.57 -8.22
N PHE A 28 -1.94 -4.46 -8.71
CA PHE A 28 -2.28 -5.69 -8.01
C PHE A 28 -2.09 -6.89 -8.91
N ASP A 29 -1.24 -7.83 -8.48
CA ASP A 29 -1.14 -9.13 -9.11
C ASP A 29 -2.25 -10.03 -8.56
N VAL A 30 -3.30 -10.23 -9.37
CA VAL A 30 -4.45 -11.07 -9.00
C VAL A 30 -4.04 -12.53 -8.77
N GLY A 31 -3.01 -13.01 -9.48
CA GLY A 31 -2.51 -14.38 -9.40
C GLY A 31 -1.73 -14.66 -8.12
N GLU A 32 -0.95 -13.71 -7.62
CA GLU A 32 -0.19 -13.79 -6.36
C GLU A 32 -0.95 -13.21 -5.16
N GLY A 33 -1.96 -12.37 -5.41
CA GLY A 33 -2.61 -11.56 -4.37
C GLY A 33 -1.69 -10.45 -3.84
N ARG A 34 -0.77 -9.93 -4.67
CA ARG A 34 0.24 -8.95 -4.25
C ARG A 34 -0.18 -7.55 -4.66
N LEU A 35 -0.36 -6.66 -3.70
CA LEU A 35 -0.52 -5.22 -3.92
C LEU A 35 0.85 -4.56 -3.88
N CYS A 36 1.19 -3.78 -4.90
CA CYS A 36 2.34 -2.89 -4.91
C CYS A 36 1.84 -1.45 -5.04
N VAL A 37 2.39 -0.55 -4.23
CA VAL A 37 1.99 0.85 -4.18
C VAL A 37 3.24 1.71 -4.29
N GLU A 38 3.15 2.75 -5.11
CA GLU A 38 4.13 3.83 -5.21
C GLU A 38 3.52 5.11 -4.64
N VAL A 39 4.24 5.74 -3.72
CA VAL A 39 3.77 6.91 -2.99
C VAL A 39 4.86 7.97 -2.88
N VAL A 40 4.49 9.23 -2.70
CA VAL A 40 5.39 10.30 -2.29
C VAL A 40 5.19 10.56 -0.80
N VAL A 41 6.27 10.50 -0.04
CA VAL A 41 6.31 10.84 1.39
C VAL A 41 7.39 11.88 1.60
N GLU A 42 7.00 13.08 2.04
CA GLU A 42 7.93 14.21 2.25
C GLU A 42 8.79 14.54 1.01
N GLY A 43 8.20 14.42 -0.18
CA GLY A 43 8.89 14.67 -1.46
C GLY A 43 9.78 13.52 -1.96
N VAL A 44 9.80 12.38 -1.26
CA VAL A 44 10.54 11.17 -1.67
C VAL A 44 9.57 10.12 -2.21
N VAL A 45 9.78 9.68 -3.44
CA VAL A 45 9.05 8.56 -4.03
C VAL A 45 9.51 7.25 -3.36
N LYS A 46 8.55 6.49 -2.85
CA LYS A 46 8.76 5.19 -2.20
C LYS A 46 7.85 4.16 -2.83
N ARG A 47 8.35 2.95 -2.98
CA ARG A 47 7.57 1.82 -3.49
C ARG A 47 7.65 0.65 -2.54
N GLY A 48 6.51 0.03 -2.27
CA GLY A 48 6.37 -1.08 -1.34
C GLY A 48 5.32 -2.05 -1.83
N CYS A 49 5.44 -3.31 -1.43
CA CYS A 49 4.49 -4.34 -1.80
C CYS A 49 4.08 -5.17 -0.58
N VAL A 50 2.83 -5.61 -0.57
CA VAL A 50 2.27 -6.44 0.49
C VAL A 50 1.39 -7.55 -0.13
N ILE A 51 1.37 -8.72 0.51
CA ILE A 51 0.47 -9.80 0.11
C ILE A 51 -0.89 -9.61 0.81
N VAL A 52 -1.94 -9.53 0.02
CA VAL A 52 -3.34 -9.45 0.44
C VAL A 52 -4.04 -10.76 0.07
N GLU A 53 -3.69 -11.84 0.78
CA GLU A 53 -4.12 -13.22 0.42
C GLU A 53 -5.63 -13.36 0.22
N GLY A 54 -6.44 -12.62 1.00
CA GLY A 54 -7.90 -12.62 0.90
C GLY A 54 -8.48 -12.04 -0.39
N CYS A 55 -7.66 -11.37 -1.21
CA CYS A 55 -8.07 -10.79 -2.49
C CYS A 55 -7.49 -11.50 -3.71
N ARG A 56 -6.75 -12.60 -3.52
CA ARG A 56 -6.19 -13.41 -4.59
C ARG A 56 -7.30 -14.01 -5.47
N GLY A 57 -7.14 -13.94 -6.79
CA GLY A 57 -8.06 -14.51 -7.77
C GLY A 57 -9.38 -13.75 -7.93
N ARG A 58 -9.54 -12.58 -7.30
CA ARG A 58 -10.79 -11.81 -7.35
C ARG A 58 -10.80 -10.82 -8.50
N SER A 59 -11.89 -10.80 -9.26
CA SER A 59 -12.11 -9.80 -10.30
C SER A 59 -12.42 -8.42 -9.72
N ASP A 60 -13.00 -8.37 -8.51
CA ASP A 60 -13.32 -7.18 -7.72
C ASP A 60 -12.18 -6.80 -6.74
N TRP A 61 -10.92 -7.04 -7.12
CA TRP A 61 -9.79 -6.93 -6.20
C TRP A 61 -9.65 -5.54 -5.57
N GLU A 62 -9.97 -4.46 -6.29
CA GLU A 62 -9.87 -3.08 -5.77
C GLU A 62 -10.76 -2.88 -4.54
N GLU A 63 -12.03 -3.29 -4.63
CA GLU A 63 -12.99 -3.19 -3.53
C GLU A 63 -12.59 -4.12 -2.37
N CYS A 64 -12.10 -5.32 -2.69
CA CYS A 64 -11.58 -6.25 -1.69
C CYS A 64 -10.39 -5.67 -0.92
N VAL A 65 -9.40 -5.13 -1.62
CA VAL A 65 -8.19 -4.55 -1.04
C VAL A 65 -8.55 -3.32 -0.21
N ALA A 66 -9.39 -2.42 -0.70
CA ALA A 66 -9.86 -1.25 0.05
C ALA A 66 -10.51 -1.66 1.38
N ARG A 67 -11.38 -2.69 1.36
CA ARG A 67 -12.03 -3.22 2.56
C ARG A 67 -11.03 -3.85 3.53
N VAL A 68 -10.07 -4.63 3.02
CA VAL A 68 -9.04 -5.28 3.85
C VAL A 68 -8.15 -4.24 4.50
N LEU A 69 -7.63 -3.28 3.74
CA LEU A 69 -6.79 -2.19 4.27
C LEU A 69 -7.51 -1.35 5.34
N SER A 70 -8.81 -1.11 5.15
CA SER A 70 -9.62 -0.36 6.13
C SER A 70 -9.87 -1.14 7.43
N SER A 71 -9.75 -2.47 7.40
CA SER A 71 -10.11 -3.34 8.54
C SER A 71 -8.90 -3.98 9.22
N ASP A 72 -7.79 -4.16 8.50
CA ASP A 72 -6.58 -4.83 8.97
C ASP A 72 -5.41 -3.84 9.06
N ARG A 73 -5.29 -3.22 10.23
CA ARG A 73 -4.19 -2.29 10.55
C ARG A 73 -2.82 -2.97 10.41
N GLY A 74 -2.70 -4.26 10.74
CA GLY A 74 -1.42 -4.97 10.67
C GLY A 74 -0.94 -5.13 9.22
N LEU A 75 -1.85 -5.23 8.26
CA LEU A 75 -1.50 -5.25 6.83
C LEU A 75 -1.03 -3.87 6.36
N VAL A 76 -1.67 -2.79 6.82
CA VAL A 76 -1.24 -1.41 6.55
C VAL A 76 0.15 -1.16 7.14
N GLU A 77 0.41 -1.59 8.38
CA GLU A 77 1.72 -1.44 9.02
C GLU A 77 2.83 -2.20 8.27
N ARG A 78 2.53 -3.39 7.73
CA ARG A 78 3.48 -4.12 6.87
C ARG A 78 3.75 -3.40 5.56
N LEU A 79 2.72 -2.84 4.93
CA LEU A 79 2.87 -2.05 3.70
C LEU A 79 3.72 -0.79 3.97
N ALA A 80 3.41 -0.06 5.04
CA ALA A 80 4.20 1.09 5.49
C ALA A 80 5.65 0.69 5.83
N GLY A 81 5.86 -0.48 6.47
CA GLY A 81 7.17 -1.05 6.73
C GLY A 81 7.96 -1.30 5.44
N SER A 82 7.34 -1.93 4.44
CA SER A 82 7.95 -2.16 3.13
C SER A 82 8.31 -0.84 2.42
N LEU A 83 7.49 0.20 2.57
CA LEU A 83 7.78 1.55 2.07
C LEU A 83 8.95 2.21 2.82
N GLY A 84 9.09 1.93 4.12
CA GLY A 84 10.17 2.40 4.98
C GLY A 84 11.51 1.70 4.72
N GLU A 85 11.52 0.40 4.45
CA GLU A 85 12.74 -0.38 4.18
C GLU A 85 13.41 -0.03 2.85
N GLY A 86 12.68 0.58 1.90
CA GLY A 86 13.26 1.20 0.71
C GLY A 86 14.30 2.30 1.00
N LEU A 87 14.33 2.85 2.23
CA LEU A 87 15.38 3.78 2.70
C LEU A 87 16.63 3.10 3.24
N ALA A 88 16.59 1.80 3.58
CA ALA A 88 17.74 1.08 4.15
C ALA A 88 18.66 0.48 3.08
N ALA A 89 18.18 0.26 1.86
CA ALA A 89 18.97 -0.34 0.77
C ALA A 89 19.87 0.68 0.01
N GLY A 90 20.00 1.92 0.49
CA GLY A 90 20.83 2.98 -0.12
C GLY A 90 22.06 3.42 0.69
N ARG A 91 22.32 2.82 1.86
CA ARG A 91 23.53 3.07 2.66
C ARG A 91 24.02 1.79 3.33
N GLY A 92 24.88 1.03 2.65
CA GLY A 92 25.61 -0.06 3.29
C GLY A 92 26.38 -0.96 2.33
N ALA A 93 27.64 -0.60 2.10
CA ALA A 93 28.74 -1.37 1.49
C ALA A 93 28.79 -1.49 -0.04
#